data_AF-A0A960IS88-F1
#
_entry.id   AF-A0A960IS88-F1
#
_cell.length_a   1.000
_cell.length_b   1.000
_cell.length_c   1.000
_cell.angle_alpha   90.00
_cell.angle_beta   90.00
_cell.angle_gamma   90.00
#
_symmetry.space_group_name_H-M   'P 1'
#
loop_
_entity.id
_entity.type
_entity.pdbx_description
1 polymer ?
#
loop_
_entity_poly.entity_id
_entity_poly.type
_entity_poly.pdbx_seq_one_letter_code
_entity_poly.pdbx_strand_id
1 'polypeptide(L)'
;MAYETVNGYCWPQSTEPGGTVGLHLSSAGGRPVSVEVARVGRNRDVVFSEPALTAGDHPTPLGADRDGCDWPVATEITVGSDWISGYYEVLLQIDLDGRRRRSHAFFVVRPRIGAPTAPVLLALSTNTWHAYNDFGGRNLYTGGTAVSLQRPMSPGYLHKPPGAGRRVTTIQVPDPEMAAHRGYLQLNHLSPYAGSAGWPDWELPFLAWAQREGYAVDVVTNADLEDHPQLLARPGDGGYSLYLSVGHDEYWSGPMRDTVEGFIASGGNAAFLSGNTSFWQVRLEDPTPQGPAATMVGYKGQLKSDPVYGTERVG
;
A
#
# COMPACT_ATOMS: atom_id res chain seq x y z
N MET A 1 -10.81 26.11 11.85
CA MET A 1 -9.76 25.57 12.76
C MET A 1 -8.64 25.09 11.88
N ALA A 2 -7.39 25.53 12.10
CA ALA A 2 -6.26 24.95 11.40
C ALA A 2 -6.20 23.46 11.77
N TYR A 3 -6.20 22.57 10.78
CA TYR A 3 -6.13 21.13 11.02
C TYR A 3 -4.77 20.82 11.68
N GLU A 4 -4.75 20.19 12.86
CA GLU A 4 -3.53 19.91 13.62
C GLU A 4 -2.78 18.67 13.11
N THR A 5 -2.53 18.61 11.80
CA THR A 5 -2.09 17.36 11.14
C THR A 5 -0.91 17.58 10.22
N VAL A 6 -0.10 16.54 10.08
CA VAL A 6 0.78 16.34 8.94
C VAL A 6 0.23 15.14 8.18
N ASN A 7 0.13 15.22 6.86
CA ASN A 7 -0.27 14.10 6.01
C ASN A 7 0.64 14.04 4.79
N GLY A 8 0.77 12.86 4.22
CA GLY A 8 1.56 12.69 3.02
C GLY A 8 1.35 11.36 2.34
N TYR A 9 1.89 11.26 1.14
CA TYR A 9 1.95 10.03 0.35
C TYR A 9 3.22 10.02 -0.49
N CYS A 10 3.62 8.83 -0.91
CA CYS A 10 4.77 8.62 -1.78
C CYS A 10 4.29 8.29 -3.19
N TRP A 11 4.99 8.81 -4.20
CA TRP A 11 4.75 8.46 -5.60
C TRP A 11 6.06 8.43 -6.41
N PRO A 12 6.31 7.39 -7.24
CA PRO A 12 5.53 6.16 -7.36
C PRO A 12 5.52 5.35 -6.06
N GLN A 13 4.53 4.46 -5.88
CA GLN A 13 4.44 3.62 -4.67
C GLN A 13 5.44 2.45 -4.65
N SER A 14 6.07 2.15 -5.79
CA SER A 14 7.10 1.13 -5.92
C SER A 14 8.26 1.66 -6.74
N THR A 15 9.48 1.30 -6.34
CA THR A 15 10.71 1.61 -7.07
C THR A 15 11.78 0.56 -6.79
N GLU A 16 12.83 0.51 -7.60
CA GLU A 16 13.96 -0.40 -7.39
C GLU A 16 15.16 0.29 -6.71
N PRO A 17 16.15 -0.46 -6.20
CA PRO A 17 17.36 0.12 -5.63
C PRO A 17 18.11 1.01 -6.64
N GLY A 18 18.36 2.26 -6.27
CA GLY A 18 18.90 3.32 -7.13
C GLY A 18 17.85 4.23 -7.75
N GLY A 19 16.55 3.92 -7.60
CA GLY A 19 15.44 4.77 -8.04
C GLY A 19 15.15 5.91 -7.07
N THR A 20 14.13 6.70 -7.40
CA THR A 20 13.67 7.85 -6.60
C THR A 20 12.18 7.75 -6.33
N VAL A 21 11.75 8.22 -5.16
CA VAL A 21 10.34 8.35 -4.76
C VAL A 21 10.09 9.79 -4.31
N GLY A 22 9.07 10.44 -4.88
CA GLY A 22 8.61 11.75 -4.41
C GLY A 22 7.79 11.60 -3.13
N LEU A 23 8.11 12.39 -2.10
CA LEU A 23 7.30 12.52 -0.89
C LEU A 23 6.47 13.81 -0.98
N HIS A 24 5.16 13.65 -1.13
CA HIS A 24 4.19 14.74 -1.20
C HIS A 24 3.61 14.99 0.20
N LEU A 25 3.64 16.23 0.68
CA LEU A 25 3.26 16.56 2.06
C LEU A 25 2.31 17.75 2.13
N SER A 26 1.44 17.72 3.13
CA SER A 26 0.76 18.89 3.67
C SER A 26 1.01 18.95 5.17
N SER A 27 1.56 20.07 5.63
CA SER A 27 1.91 20.32 7.03
C SER A 27 1.15 21.53 7.55
N ALA A 28 0.36 21.31 8.60
CA ALA A 28 -0.43 22.34 9.26
C ALA A 28 0.38 23.60 9.57
N GLY A 29 -0.04 24.75 9.05
CA GLY A 29 0.62 26.04 9.23
C GLY A 29 2.04 26.10 8.68
N GLY A 30 2.41 25.22 7.75
CA GLY A 30 3.76 25.16 7.15
C GLY A 30 4.84 24.74 8.15
N ARG A 31 4.48 23.95 9.17
CA ARG A 31 5.42 23.51 10.20
C ARG A 31 6.49 22.58 9.60
N PRO A 32 7.75 22.68 10.05
CA PRO A 32 8.78 21.72 9.67
C PRO A 32 8.36 20.29 10.04
N VAL A 33 8.58 19.36 9.11
CA VAL A 33 8.22 17.95 9.27
C VAL A 33 9.50 17.15 9.52
N SER A 34 9.55 16.42 10.62
CA SER A 34 10.53 15.35 10.79
C SER A 34 10.06 14.13 10.00
N VAL A 35 10.91 13.65 9.09
CA VAL A 35 10.69 12.48 8.24
C VAL A 35 11.70 11.40 8.62
N GLU A 36 11.21 10.20 8.88
CA GLU A 36 12.04 9.01 9.10
C GLU A 36 11.57 7.89 8.18
N VAL A 37 12.49 7.32 7.40
CA VAL A 37 12.19 6.19 6.50
C VAL A 37 12.83 4.94 7.08
N ALA A 38 12.03 3.90 7.26
CA ALA A 38 12.48 2.63 7.81
C ALA A 38 11.98 1.45 6.99
N ARG A 39 12.86 0.47 6.74
CA ARG A 39 12.43 -0.83 6.23
C ARG A 39 11.75 -1.59 7.36
N VAL A 40 10.51 -2.04 7.15
CA VAL A 40 9.73 -2.72 8.19
C VAL A 40 9.45 -4.17 7.80
N GLY A 41 9.79 -5.07 8.72
CA GLY A 41 9.47 -6.50 8.68
C GLY A 41 9.54 -7.06 10.10
N ARG A 42 10.46 -8.01 10.34
CA ARG A 42 10.78 -8.48 11.70
C ARG A 42 11.32 -7.34 12.57
N ASN A 43 12.18 -6.51 12.01
CA ASN A 43 12.73 -5.31 12.63
C ASN A 43 12.19 -4.07 11.92
N ARG A 44 12.43 -2.92 12.54
CA ARG A 44 12.21 -1.61 11.93
C ARG A 44 13.57 -0.91 11.83
N ASP A 45 14.17 -1.01 10.66
CA ASP A 45 15.54 -0.54 10.41
C ASP A 45 15.48 0.81 9.71
N VAL A 46 15.85 1.88 10.42
CA VAL A 46 15.87 3.25 9.87
C VAL A 46 17.01 3.37 8.87
N VAL A 47 16.67 3.80 7.65
CA VAL A 47 17.62 3.92 6.52
C VAL A 47 17.81 5.37 6.06
N PHE A 48 16.90 6.26 6.43
CA PHE A 48 16.97 7.69 6.11
C PHE A 48 16.25 8.50 7.19
N SER A 49 16.74 9.70 7.47
CA SER A 49 16.12 10.64 8.40
C SER A 49 16.38 12.07 7.97
N GLU A 50 15.34 12.87 7.94
CA GLU A 50 15.37 14.32 7.73
C GLU A 50 14.65 14.98 8.92
N PRO A 51 15.36 15.60 9.88
CA PRO A 51 14.75 16.10 11.10
C PRO A 51 13.84 17.32 10.90
N ALA A 52 14.01 18.09 9.83
CA ALA A 52 13.28 19.34 9.63
C ALA A 52 13.08 19.67 8.13
N LEU A 53 12.22 18.90 7.47
CA LEU A 53 11.81 19.16 6.10
C LEU A 53 10.82 20.33 6.03
N THR A 54 11.09 21.29 5.13
CA THR A 54 10.12 22.34 4.80
C THR A 54 8.98 21.75 3.97
N ALA A 55 7.74 21.90 4.44
CA ALA A 55 6.54 21.51 3.72
C ALA A 55 5.47 22.59 3.85
N GLY A 56 4.70 22.83 2.77
CA GLY A 56 3.62 23.79 2.77
C GLY A 56 2.35 23.27 3.47
N ASP A 57 1.45 24.18 3.81
CA ASP A 57 0.09 23.86 4.24
C ASP A 57 -0.82 23.83 3.00
N HIS A 58 -1.10 22.62 2.51
CA HIS A 58 -1.90 22.41 1.31
C HIS A 58 -3.26 21.82 1.69
N PRO A 59 -4.39 22.43 1.30
CA PRO A 59 -5.69 21.84 1.58
C PRO A 59 -5.85 20.50 0.87
N THR A 60 -6.59 19.57 1.45
CA THR A 60 -7.09 18.41 0.71
C THR A 60 -8.18 18.88 -0.26
N PRO A 61 -8.01 18.72 -1.58
CA PRO A 61 -9.02 19.16 -2.54
C PRO A 61 -10.30 18.33 -2.41
N LEU A 62 -11.44 18.93 -2.80
CA LEU A 62 -12.68 18.18 -2.97
C LEU A 62 -12.50 17.17 -4.10
N GLY A 63 -12.83 15.91 -3.84
CA GLY A 63 -12.61 14.83 -4.82
C GLY A 63 -11.22 14.19 -4.77
N ALA A 64 -10.41 14.49 -3.74
CA ALA A 64 -9.09 13.90 -3.58
C ALA A 64 -9.10 12.36 -3.53
N ASP A 65 -10.25 11.76 -3.18
CA ASP A 65 -10.46 10.33 -3.27
C ASP A 65 -10.35 9.77 -4.68
N ARG A 66 -10.86 10.50 -5.68
CA ARG A 66 -10.86 10.12 -7.08
C ARG A 66 -9.68 10.69 -7.85
N ASP A 67 -9.38 11.97 -7.64
CA ASP A 67 -8.48 12.75 -8.48
C ASP A 67 -7.09 12.93 -7.84
N GLY A 68 -6.91 12.52 -6.59
CA GLY A 68 -5.66 12.67 -5.84
C GLY A 68 -5.55 14.02 -5.14
N CYS A 69 -4.49 14.20 -4.35
CA CYS A 69 -4.32 15.43 -3.56
C CYS A 69 -3.65 16.58 -4.32
N ASP A 70 -2.90 16.28 -5.38
CA ASP A 70 -2.10 17.25 -6.16
C ASP A 70 -1.21 18.15 -5.27
N TRP A 71 -0.73 17.60 -4.15
CA TRP A 71 0.22 18.31 -3.30
C TRP A 71 1.59 18.33 -3.99
N PRO A 72 2.37 19.41 -3.87
CA PRO A 72 3.72 19.43 -4.44
C PRO A 72 4.61 18.39 -3.76
N VAL A 73 5.62 17.90 -4.51
CA VAL A 73 6.70 17.11 -3.95
C VAL A 73 7.46 17.99 -2.95
N ALA A 74 7.46 17.60 -1.68
CA ALA A 74 8.20 18.30 -0.63
C ALA A 74 9.68 17.91 -0.62
N THR A 75 9.97 16.64 -0.93
CA THR A 75 11.34 16.15 -1.14
C THR A 75 11.34 14.88 -1.99
N GLU A 76 12.48 14.59 -2.61
CA GLU A 76 12.74 13.31 -3.27
C GLU A 76 13.59 12.42 -2.36
N ILE A 77 13.17 11.17 -2.20
CA ILE A 77 13.92 10.13 -1.48
C ILE A 77 14.64 9.29 -2.54
N THR A 78 15.96 9.43 -2.62
CA THR A 78 16.79 8.52 -3.41
C THR A 78 16.95 7.19 -2.67
N VAL A 79 16.49 6.11 -3.27
CA VAL A 79 16.65 4.76 -2.74
C VAL A 79 18.09 4.32 -3.00
N GLY A 80 18.85 4.10 -1.92
CA GLY A 80 20.23 3.65 -2.02
C GLY A 80 20.35 2.36 -2.82
N SER A 81 21.45 2.19 -3.56
CA SER A 81 21.69 0.97 -4.34
C SER A 81 21.82 -0.30 -3.47
N ASP A 82 22.08 -0.11 -2.18
CA ASP A 82 22.20 -1.10 -1.12
C ASP A 82 20.89 -1.37 -0.36
N TRP A 83 19.83 -0.59 -0.62
CA TRP A 83 18.52 -0.84 -0.04
C TRP A 83 17.97 -2.14 -0.60
N ILE A 84 17.57 -3.04 0.29
CA ILE A 84 17.06 -4.37 -0.05
C ILE A 84 15.55 -4.35 -0.23
N SER A 85 15.00 -5.32 -0.96
CA SER A 85 13.56 -5.36 -1.20
C SER A 85 12.75 -5.39 0.10
N GLY A 86 11.63 -4.67 0.13
CA GLY A 86 10.77 -4.59 1.32
C GLY A 86 9.73 -3.49 1.29
N TYR A 87 8.88 -3.50 2.33
CA TYR A 87 8.01 -2.38 2.67
C TYR A 87 8.82 -1.30 3.43
N TYR A 88 8.70 -0.05 3.00
CA TYR A 88 9.36 1.10 3.63
C TYR A 88 8.30 2.03 4.21
N GLU A 89 8.28 2.13 5.54
CA GLU A 89 7.47 3.09 6.27
C GLU A 89 8.12 4.47 6.16
N VAL A 90 7.31 5.49 5.91
CA VAL A 90 7.70 6.90 6.03
C VAL A 90 6.92 7.51 7.20
N LEU A 91 7.58 7.67 8.34
CA LEU A 91 7.01 8.33 9.52
C LEU A 91 7.14 9.84 9.37
N LEU A 92 5.99 10.53 9.43
CA LEU A 92 5.90 11.98 9.37
C LEU A 92 5.54 12.51 10.75
N GLN A 93 6.28 13.50 11.25
CA GLN A 93 6.02 14.09 12.56
C GLN A 93 6.14 15.62 12.53
N ILE A 94 5.18 16.28 13.17
CA ILE A 94 5.26 17.71 13.51
C ILE A 94 5.08 17.91 15.01
N ASP A 95 5.67 18.97 15.54
CA ASP A 95 5.43 19.43 16.90
C ASP A 95 4.41 20.58 16.90
N LEU A 96 3.38 20.44 17.71
CA LEU A 96 2.33 21.42 17.92
C LEU A 96 2.15 21.66 19.42
N ASP A 97 2.59 22.83 19.89
CA ASP A 97 2.46 23.25 21.29
C ASP A 97 2.96 22.18 22.29
N GLY A 98 4.12 21.59 22.00
CA GLY A 98 4.74 20.53 22.79
C GLY A 98 4.12 19.14 22.62
N ARG A 99 3.14 18.98 21.71
CA ARG A 99 2.54 17.69 21.36
C ARG A 99 3.02 17.24 19.99
N ARG A 100 3.52 16.00 19.93
CA ARG A 100 3.86 15.35 18.65
C ARG A 100 2.59 14.89 17.95
N ARG A 101 2.45 15.24 16.67
CA ARG A 101 1.44 14.70 15.75
C ARG A 101 2.15 13.84 14.73
N ARG A 102 1.62 12.65 14.46
CA ARG A 102 2.24 11.67 13.56
C ARG A 102 1.25 11.18 12.53
N SER A 103 1.75 10.96 11.33
CA SER A 103 1.09 10.18 10.29
C SER A 103 2.13 9.34 9.56
N HIS A 104 1.65 8.49 8.67
CA HIS A 104 2.49 7.54 7.95
C HIS A 104 2.19 7.65 6.45
N ALA A 105 3.24 7.57 5.66
CA ALA A 105 3.18 7.19 4.25
C ALA A 105 4.01 5.90 4.07
N PHE A 106 4.02 5.36 2.86
CA PHE A 106 4.82 4.19 2.55
C PHE A 106 5.19 4.17 1.08
N PHE A 107 6.25 3.43 0.77
CA PHE A 107 6.52 2.92 -0.55
C PHE A 107 7.15 1.53 -0.43
N VAL A 108 7.27 0.84 -1.55
CA VAL A 108 7.92 -0.47 -1.64
C VAL A 108 9.21 -0.31 -2.43
N VAL A 109 10.29 -0.88 -1.90
CA VAL A 109 11.47 -1.15 -2.72
C VAL A 109 11.30 -2.55 -3.29
N ARG A 110 10.95 -2.62 -4.57
CA ARG A 110 10.90 -3.88 -5.32
C ARG A 110 12.31 -4.30 -5.72
N PRO A 111 12.58 -5.59 -5.95
CA PRO A 111 13.85 -6.00 -6.53
C PRO A 111 13.96 -5.52 -7.98
N ARG A 112 15.20 -5.51 -8.49
CA ARG A 112 15.44 -5.23 -9.90
C ARG A 112 14.90 -6.38 -10.75
N ILE A 113 14.33 -6.05 -11.90
CA ILE A 113 13.81 -7.05 -12.84
C ILE A 113 14.96 -7.99 -13.27
N GLY A 114 14.71 -9.30 -13.21
CA GLY A 114 15.70 -10.33 -13.54
C GLY A 114 16.81 -10.54 -12.49
N ALA A 115 16.74 -9.85 -11.34
CA ALA A 115 17.71 -10.00 -10.25
C ALA A 115 16.99 -10.10 -8.89
N PRO A 116 16.20 -11.17 -8.66
CA PRO A 116 15.58 -11.40 -7.37
C PRO A 116 16.65 -11.55 -6.28
N THR A 117 16.32 -11.09 -5.07
CA THR A 117 17.19 -11.22 -3.89
C THR A 117 16.70 -12.31 -2.92
N ALA A 118 15.55 -12.91 -3.23
CA ALA A 118 14.95 -14.01 -2.50
C ALA A 118 14.30 -15.06 -3.42
N PRO A 119 14.10 -16.31 -2.96
CA PRO A 119 13.36 -17.32 -3.72
C PRO A 119 11.83 -17.13 -3.66
N VAL A 120 11.34 -16.23 -2.81
CA VAL A 120 9.91 -15.96 -2.57
C VAL A 120 9.60 -14.50 -2.88
N LEU A 121 8.53 -14.26 -3.65
CA LEU A 121 7.97 -12.94 -3.90
C LEU A 121 6.64 -12.79 -3.17
N LEU A 122 6.53 -11.79 -2.29
CA LEU A 122 5.28 -11.37 -1.65
C LEU A 122 4.74 -10.13 -2.35
N ALA A 123 3.54 -10.23 -2.92
CA ALA A 123 2.80 -9.06 -3.39
C ALA A 123 1.92 -8.51 -2.26
N LEU A 124 2.14 -7.24 -1.93
CA LEU A 124 1.28 -6.51 -0.99
C LEU A 124 -0.04 -6.15 -1.68
N SER A 125 -1.13 -6.29 -0.94
CA SER A 125 -2.52 -6.09 -1.38
C SER A 125 -2.87 -4.61 -1.52
N THR A 126 -1.97 -3.79 -2.05
CA THR A 126 -2.05 -2.33 -2.11
C THR A 126 -3.27 -1.83 -2.87
N ASN A 127 -3.69 -2.53 -3.95
CA ASN A 127 -4.95 -2.20 -4.63
C ASN A 127 -6.14 -2.31 -3.67
N THR A 128 -6.19 -3.36 -2.84
CA THR A 128 -7.24 -3.49 -1.82
C THR A 128 -7.15 -2.38 -0.77
N TRP A 129 -5.94 -1.96 -0.38
CA TRP A 129 -5.77 -0.82 0.52
C TRP A 129 -6.39 0.45 -0.07
N HIS A 130 -6.09 0.76 -1.34
CA HIS A 130 -6.67 1.91 -2.04
C HIS A 130 -8.17 1.80 -2.28
N ALA A 131 -8.68 0.59 -2.53
CA ALA A 131 -10.09 0.34 -2.75
C ALA A 131 -10.95 0.61 -1.52
N TYR A 132 -10.41 0.40 -0.30
CA TYR A 132 -11.08 0.72 0.96
C TYR A 132 -10.68 2.08 1.54
N ASN A 133 -9.59 2.71 1.07
CA ASN A 133 -9.10 3.98 1.59
C ASN A 133 -10.14 5.10 1.44
N ASP A 134 -10.64 5.58 2.57
CA ASP A 134 -11.66 6.64 2.71
C ASP A 134 -11.04 8.04 2.89
N PHE A 135 -9.72 8.18 2.70
CA PHE A 135 -9.08 9.50 2.75
C PHE A 135 -9.59 10.38 1.61
N GLY A 136 -10.06 11.58 1.95
CA GLY A 136 -10.48 12.58 0.97
C GLY A 136 -11.86 12.36 0.34
N GLY A 137 -12.60 11.30 0.73
CA GLY A 137 -13.95 11.07 0.19
C GLY A 137 -14.38 9.60 0.18
N ARG A 138 -14.98 9.18 -0.94
CA ARG A 138 -15.50 7.82 -1.13
C ARG A 138 -14.37 6.84 -1.41
N ASN A 139 -14.69 5.56 -1.33
CA ASN A 139 -13.84 4.46 -1.76
C ASN A 139 -14.67 3.50 -2.64
N LEU A 140 -14.06 2.45 -3.19
CA LEU A 140 -14.77 1.49 -4.05
C LEU A 140 -15.83 0.68 -3.30
N TYR A 141 -15.72 0.58 -1.97
CA TYR A 141 -16.72 -0.07 -1.12
C TYR A 141 -17.95 0.82 -0.86
N THR A 142 -17.77 2.14 -0.82
CA THR A 142 -18.82 3.14 -0.54
C THR A 142 -19.38 3.78 -1.81
N GLY A 143 -19.29 3.09 -2.94
CA GLY A 143 -19.89 3.50 -4.22
C GLY A 143 -19.04 4.46 -5.07
N GLY A 144 -17.75 4.63 -4.77
CA GLY A 144 -16.80 5.16 -5.75
C GLY A 144 -16.56 4.14 -6.86
N THR A 145 -16.35 4.59 -8.09
CA THR A 145 -15.97 3.72 -9.22
C THR A 145 -14.56 3.97 -9.73
N ALA A 146 -13.89 5.01 -9.21
CA ALA A 146 -12.50 5.33 -9.46
C ALA A 146 -11.91 5.92 -8.17
N VAL A 147 -10.67 5.54 -7.86
CA VAL A 147 -9.91 6.04 -6.72
C VAL A 147 -8.49 6.39 -7.14
N SER A 148 -7.93 7.46 -6.59
CA SER A 148 -6.53 7.84 -6.82
C SER A 148 -5.59 7.08 -5.89
N LEU A 149 -4.42 6.72 -6.43
CA LEU A 149 -3.28 6.20 -5.68
C LEU A 149 -2.37 7.34 -5.14
N GLN A 150 -2.56 8.57 -5.62
CA GLN A 150 -1.80 9.77 -5.23
C GLN A 150 -2.50 10.53 -4.10
N ARG A 151 -2.78 9.82 -3.01
CA ARG A 151 -3.38 10.38 -1.79
C ARG A 151 -2.88 9.65 -0.55
N PRO A 152 -2.90 10.29 0.63
CA PRO A 152 -2.60 9.63 1.89
C PRO A 152 -3.52 8.43 2.15
N MET A 153 -3.02 7.47 2.93
CA MET A 153 -3.86 6.43 3.52
C MET A 153 -4.52 6.96 4.79
N SER A 154 -5.81 6.69 4.97
CA SER A 154 -6.49 7.02 6.22
C SER A 154 -5.82 6.39 7.45
N PRO A 155 -5.99 6.98 8.65
CA PRO A 155 -5.46 6.40 9.88
C PRO A 155 -5.91 4.94 10.08
N GLY A 156 -4.97 4.06 10.41
CA GLY A 156 -5.21 2.64 10.65
C GLY A 156 -4.67 1.70 9.56
N TYR A 157 -4.50 2.18 8.33
CA TYR A 157 -4.03 1.36 7.20
C TYR A 157 -2.54 1.04 7.24
N LEU A 158 -1.72 1.97 7.73
CA LEU A 158 -0.25 1.83 7.77
C LEU A 158 0.27 1.63 9.19
N HIS A 159 -0.45 2.16 10.18
CA HIS A 159 -0.11 2.05 11.59
C HIS A 159 -1.36 1.91 12.46
N LYS A 160 -1.24 1.08 13.50
CA LYS A 160 -2.24 0.90 14.56
C LYS A 160 -1.55 0.89 15.92
N PRO A 161 -1.94 1.75 16.87
CA PRO A 161 -1.42 1.71 18.23
C PRO A 161 -1.54 0.32 18.89
N PRO A 162 -0.63 -0.07 19.80
CA PRO A 162 -0.81 -1.29 20.58
C PRO A 162 -2.10 -1.23 21.42
N GLY A 163 -2.91 -2.29 21.41
CA GLY A 163 -4.13 -2.37 22.20
C GLY A 163 -4.95 -3.62 21.92
N ALA A 164 -5.85 -3.96 22.85
CA ALA A 164 -6.83 -5.03 22.65
C ALA A 164 -7.79 -4.66 21.51
N GLY A 165 -8.17 -5.63 20.67
CA GLY A 165 -9.00 -5.38 19.50
C GLY A 165 -8.27 -4.78 18.29
N ARG A 166 -6.94 -4.60 18.35
CA ARG A 166 -6.15 -4.00 17.26
C ARG A 166 -6.33 -4.69 15.89
N ARG A 167 -6.35 -6.02 15.87
CA ARG A 167 -6.44 -6.82 14.65
C ARG A 167 -7.82 -7.43 14.52
N VAL A 168 -8.30 -7.55 13.30
CA VAL A 168 -9.58 -8.20 12.98
C VAL A 168 -9.55 -9.71 13.23
N THR A 169 -8.38 -10.34 13.07
CA THR A 169 -8.20 -11.77 13.35
C THR A 169 -8.31 -12.05 14.84
N THR A 170 -9.35 -12.76 15.24
CA THR A 170 -9.60 -13.21 16.63
C THR A 170 -9.25 -14.69 16.78
N ILE A 171 -8.42 -15.01 17.77
CA ILE A 171 -8.06 -16.40 18.15
C ILE A 171 -8.63 -16.80 19.52
N GLN A 172 -9.46 -15.93 20.09
CA GLN A 172 -10.11 -16.11 21.40
C GLN A 172 -11.59 -16.45 21.20
N VAL A 173 -12.37 -16.42 22.29
CA VAL A 173 -13.83 -16.63 22.27
C VAL A 173 -14.45 -15.84 21.12
N PRO A 174 -15.36 -16.46 20.33
CA PRO A 174 -15.99 -15.78 19.20
C PRO A 174 -16.58 -14.42 19.63
N ASP A 175 -16.23 -13.37 18.89
CA ASP A 175 -16.83 -12.04 18.95
C ASP A 175 -17.62 -11.86 17.65
N PRO A 176 -18.85 -12.40 17.52
CA PRO A 176 -19.57 -12.42 16.25
C PRO A 176 -19.83 -11.03 15.68
N GLU A 177 -19.88 -10.04 16.57
CA GLU A 177 -20.08 -8.65 16.18
C GLU A 177 -18.76 -7.92 15.92
N MET A 178 -17.59 -8.50 16.20
CA MET A 178 -16.31 -7.75 16.17
C MET A 178 -16.36 -6.47 17.04
N ALA A 179 -17.10 -6.51 18.16
CA ALA A 179 -17.30 -5.36 19.03
C ALA A 179 -15.98 -4.84 19.60
N ALA A 180 -15.04 -5.74 19.94
CA ALA A 180 -13.72 -5.35 20.42
C ALA A 180 -12.93 -4.58 19.36
N HIS A 181 -12.98 -5.05 18.11
CA HIS A 181 -12.28 -4.39 17.00
C HIS A 181 -12.91 -3.03 16.66
N ARG A 182 -14.24 -2.96 16.53
CA ARG A 182 -14.94 -1.69 16.28
C ARG A 182 -14.68 -0.66 17.38
N GLY A 183 -14.74 -1.08 18.65
CA GLY A 183 -14.42 -0.23 19.79
C GLY A 183 -12.98 0.27 19.74
N TYR A 184 -12.02 -0.60 19.40
CA TYR A 184 -10.62 -0.23 19.22
C TYR A 184 -10.44 0.84 18.12
N LEU A 185 -11.07 0.68 16.95
CA LEU A 185 -10.99 1.67 15.86
C LEU A 185 -11.52 3.04 16.30
N GLN A 186 -12.68 3.06 16.97
CA GLN A 186 -13.29 4.29 17.46
C GLN A 186 -12.43 4.99 18.52
N LEU A 187 -11.93 4.25 19.51
CA LEU A 187 -11.09 4.78 20.58
C LEU A 187 -9.79 5.40 20.07
N ASN A 188 -9.24 4.88 18.97
CA ASN A 188 -7.99 5.35 18.38
C ASN A 188 -8.19 6.31 17.19
N HIS A 189 -9.44 6.74 16.92
CA HIS A 189 -9.78 7.62 15.80
C HIS A 189 -9.28 7.11 14.44
N LEU A 190 -9.42 5.80 14.21
CA LEU A 190 -9.01 5.14 12.98
C LEU A 190 -10.18 5.03 12.00
N SER A 191 -9.88 4.83 10.72
CA SER A 191 -10.91 4.56 9.71
C SER A 191 -11.73 3.33 10.12
N PRO A 192 -13.06 3.36 9.95
CA PRO A 192 -13.91 2.19 10.16
C PRO A 192 -13.57 1.03 9.19
N TYR A 193 -12.89 1.32 8.08
CA TYR A 193 -12.45 0.34 7.09
C TYR A 193 -11.03 -0.20 7.36
N ALA A 194 -10.34 0.31 8.37
CA ALA A 194 -8.99 -0.16 8.72
C ALA A 194 -8.97 -1.59 9.28
N GLY A 195 -10.11 -2.29 9.39
CA GLY A 195 -10.17 -3.74 9.62
C GLY A 195 -10.32 -4.58 8.35
N SER A 196 -10.60 -3.93 7.22
CA SER A 196 -10.84 -4.57 5.92
C SER A 196 -9.59 -4.57 5.04
N ALA A 197 -8.61 -3.72 5.31
CA ALA A 197 -7.41 -3.60 4.51
C ALA A 197 -6.29 -2.95 5.34
N GLY A 198 -5.05 -3.06 4.87
CA GLY A 198 -3.90 -2.38 5.46
C GLY A 198 -2.78 -3.32 5.89
N TRP A 199 -1.61 -2.71 6.10
CA TRP A 199 -0.36 -3.34 6.47
C TRP A 199 -0.38 -4.07 7.84
N PRO A 200 -0.93 -3.49 8.92
CA PRO A 200 -0.77 -4.04 10.26
C PRO A 200 -1.52 -5.34 10.57
N ASP A 201 -2.52 -5.71 9.77
CA ASP A 201 -3.43 -6.83 10.09
C ASP A 201 -2.88 -8.18 9.66
N TRP A 202 -2.30 -8.27 8.46
CA TRP A 202 -1.91 -9.54 7.85
C TRP A 202 -0.48 -9.57 7.33
N GLU A 203 -0.10 -8.63 6.48
CA GLU A 203 1.17 -8.69 5.75
C GLU A 203 2.36 -8.38 6.66
N LEU A 204 2.27 -7.39 7.55
CA LEU A 204 3.29 -7.14 8.58
C LEU A 204 3.53 -8.37 9.47
N PRO A 205 2.51 -8.93 10.17
CA PRO A 205 2.76 -10.09 11.03
C PRO A 205 3.23 -11.32 10.25
N PHE A 206 2.79 -11.51 9.01
CA PHE A 206 3.28 -12.59 8.15
C PHE A 206 4.75 -12.40 7.76
N LEU A 207 5.13 -11.23 7.25
CA LEU A 207 6.51 -10.94 6.85
C LEU A 207 7.46 -11.01 8.05
N ALA A 208 7.04 -10.48 9.20
CA ALA A 208 7.79 -10.57 10.45
C ALA A 208 7.96 -12.02 10.94
N TRP A 209 6.93 -12.87 10.80
CA TRP A 209 7.04 -14.30 11.05
C TRP A 209 8.02 -14.95 10.07
N ALA A 210 7.84 -14.75 8.77
CA ALA A 210 8.64 -15.40 7.73
C ALA A 210 10.14 -15.10 7.91
N GLN A 211 10.48 -13.83 8.14
CA GLN A 211 11.86 -13.41 8.40
C GLN A 211 12.42 -13.94 9.73
N ARG A 212 11.59 -14.13 10.75
CA ARG A 212 12.03 -14.75 12.02
C ARG A 212 12.35 -16.24 11.82
N GLU A 213 11.59 -16.94 11.00
CA GLU A 213 11.82 -18.35 10.66
C GLU A 213 12.94 -18.54 9.61
N GLY A 214 13.56 -17.46 9.14
CA GLY A 214 14.72 -17.51 8.23
C GLY A 214 14.35 -17.54 6.74
N TYR A 215 13.10 -17.30 6.38
CA TYR A 215 12.70 -17.17 4.98
C TYR A 215 13.11 -15.79 4.43
N ALA A 216 13.87 -15.80 3.33
CA ALA A 216 14.12 -14.61 2.52
C ALA A 216 12.90 -14.35 1.63
N VAL A 217 12.42 -13.11 1.61
CA VAL A 217 11.21 -12.69 0.89
C VAL A 217 11.45 -11.32 0.27
N ASP A 218 11.30 -11.25 -1.05
CA ASP A 218 11.21 -10.00 -1.79
C ASP A 218 9.75 -9.51 -1.73
N VAL A 219 9.56 -8.19 -1.79
CA VAL A 219 8.26 -7.53 -1.63
C VAL A 219 8.00 -6.62 -2.82
N VAL A 220 6.78 -6.67 -3.35
CA VAL A 220 6.28 -5.79 -4.41
C VAL A 220 4.91 -5.25 -4.04
N THR A 221 4.50 -4.13 -4.63
CA THR A 221 3.07 -3.79 -4.68
C THR A 221 2.37 -4.74 -5.65
N ASN A 222 1.10 -5.07 -5.44
CA ASN A 222 0.41 -5.96 -6.39
C ASN A 222 0.26 -5.32 -7.78
N ALA A 223 0.23 -3.99 -7.89
CA ALA A 223 0.29 -3.25 -9.16
C ALA A 223 1.59 -3.49 -9.96
N ASP A 224 2.71 -3.77 -9.29
CA ASP A 224 3.97 -4.12 -9.98
C ASP A 224 3.82 -5.37 -10.86
N LEU A 225 2.84 -6.24 -10.60
CA LEU A 225 2.59 -7.43 -11.43
C LEU A 225 1.98 -7.08 -12.79
N GLU A 226 1.35 -5.91 -12.93
CA GLU A 226 0.90 -5.38 -14.22
C GLU A 226 1.98 -4.49 -14.86
N ASP A 227 2.61 -3.61 -14.08
CA ASP A 227 3.62 -2.69 -14.60
C ASP A 227 4.93 -3.40 -15.00
N HIS A 228 5.25 -4.49 -14.30
CA HIS A 228 6.51 -5.23 -14.43
C HIS A 228 6.28 -6.75 -14.44
N PRO A 229 5.53 -7.30 -15.42
CA PRO A 229 5.20 -8.73 -15.46
C PRO A 229 6.45 -9.63 -15.51
N GLN A 230 7.59 -9.10 -15.97
CA GLN A 230 8.87 -9.80 -16.00
C GLN A 230 9.42 -10.13 -14.59
N LEU A 231 8.87 -9.54 -13.52
CA LEU A 231 9.21 -9.90 -12.14
C LEU A 231 8.92 -11.38 -11.85
N LEU A 232 7.83 -11.92 -12.41
CA LEU A 232 7.48 -13.34 -12.33
C LEU A 232 7.80 -14.08 -13.64
N ALA A 233 8.97 -13.82 -14.22
CA ALA A 233 9.47 -14.58 -15.35
C ALA A 233 9.60 -16.08 -15.01
N ARG A 234 9.70 -16.90 -16.07
CA ARG A 234 9.69 -18.37 -16.01
C ARG A 234 10.60 -18.93 -14.91
N PRO A 235 10.14 -19.89 -14.09
CA PRO A 235 11.00 -20.60 -13.15
C PRO A 235 12.13 -21.33 -13.89
N GLY A 236 13.36 -20.88 -13.65
CA GLY A 236 14.61 -21.34 -14.30
C GLY A 236 15.67 -20.23 -14.22
N ASP A 237 16.94 -20.58 -14.04
CA ASP A 237 18.08 -19.64 -13.97
C ASP A 237 17.93 -18.47 -12.97
N GLY A 238 17.44 -18.76 -11.76
CA GLY A 238 17.50 -17.82 -10.63
C GLY A 238 16.27 -16.94 -10.44
N GLY A 239 15.14 -17.19 -11.11
CA GLY A 239 13.84 -16.57 -10.83
C GLY A 239 13.17 -17.05 -9.53
N TYR A 240 11.99 -16.51 -9.22
CA TYR A 240 11.23 -16.92 -8.02
C TYR A 240 10.72 -18.36 -8.10
N SER A 241 10.74 -19.02 -6.94
CA SER A 241 10.17 -20.36 -6.77
C SER A 241 8.72 -20.33 -6.25
N LEU A 242 8.34 -19.25 -5.57
CA LEU A 242 7.06 -19.09 -4.90
C LEU A 242 6.56 -17.64 -4.98
N TYR A 243 5.33 -17.48 -5.45
CA TYR A 243 4.53 -16.26 -5.32
C TYR A 243 3.61 -16.37 -4.09
N LEU A 244 3.52 -15.30 -3.29
CA LEU A 244 2.67 -15.21 -2.12
C LEU A 244 1.69 -14.03 -2.23
N SER A 245 0.44 -14.31 -1.89
CA SER A 245 -0.62 -13.33 -1.61
C SER A 245 -1.21 -13.63 -0.23
N VAL A 246 -1.29 -12.63 0.65
CA VAL A 246 -1.54 -12.81 2.09
C VAL A 246 -2.61 -11.83 2.58
N GLY A 247 -3.53 -12.30 3.42
CA GLY A 247 -4.48 -11.44 4.13
C GLY A 247 -5.77 -11.20 3.35
N HIS A 248 -5.87 -10.04 2.71
CA HIS A 248 -7.07 -9.63 1.98
C HIS A 248 -6.69 -8.94 0.66
N ASP A 249 -6.48 -9.75 -0.37
CA ASP A 249 -6.05 -9.34 -1.70
C ASP A 249 -7.23 -9.38 -2.69
N GLU A 250 -8.26 -8.56 -2.42
CA GLU A 250 -9.58 -8.61 -3.07
C GLU A 250 -9.63 -7.98 -4.47
N TYR A 251 -8.85 -6.94 -4.74
CA TYR A 251 -8.96 -6.12 -5.97
C TYR A 251 -7.78 -6.34 -6.92
N TRP A 252 -8.05 -6.96 -8.07
CA TRP A 252 -7.04 -7.40 -9.04
C TRP A 252 -7.33 -6.84 -10.44
N SER A 253 -6.29 -6.49 -11.18
CA SER A 253 -6.42 -6.25 -12.62
C SER A 253 -6.25 -7.54 -13.42
N GLY A 254 -6.75 -7.53 -14.66
CA GLY A 254 -6.55 -8.61 -15.62
C GLY A 254 -5.06 -8.90 -15.83
N PRO A 255 -4.24 -7.90 -16.20
CA PRO A 255 -2.81 -8.11 -16.41
C PRO A 255 -2.05 -8.64 -15.18
N MET A 256 -2.39 -8.18 -13.96
CA MET A 256 -1.82 -8.75 -12.72
C MET A 256 -2.12 -10.25 -12.61
N ARG A 257 -3.37 -10.63 -12.90
CA ARG A 257 -3.82 -12.01 -12.88
C ARG A 257 -3.10 -12.84 -13.94
N ASP A 258 -2.98 -12.32 -15.17
CA ASP A 258 -2.26 -12.98 -16.26
C ASP A 258 -0.80 -13.24 -15.90
N THR A 259 -0.13 -12.29 -15.23
CA THR A 259 1.25 -12.46 -14.75
C THR A 259 1.36 -13.64 -13.78
N VAL A 260 0.45 -13.75 -12.81
CA VAL A 260 0.47 -14.83 -11.81
C VAL A 260 0.06 -16.17 -12.44
N GLU A 261 -0.98 -16.20 -13.28
CA GLU A 261 -1.40 -17.42 -13.99
C GLU A 261 -0.31 -17.91 -14.96
N GLY A 262 0.36 -17.00 -15.66
CA GLY A 262 1.50 -17.29 -16.53
C GLY A 262 2.68 -17.90 -15.75
N PHE A 263 3.01 -17.34 -14.58
CA PHE A 263 4.02 -17.89 -13.70
C PHE A 263 3.70 -19.34 -13.29
N ILE A 264 2.45 -19.59 -12.85
CA ILE A 264 1.98 -20.92 -12.46
C ILE A 264 2.01 -21.89 -13.65
N ALA A 265 1.47 -21.48 -14.80
CA ALA A 265 1.44 -22.29 -16.02
C ALA A 265 2.84 -22.69 -16.50
N SER A 266 3.84 -21.87 -16.16
CA SER A 266 5.24 -22.10 -16.51
C SER A 266 6.02 -22.93 -15.48
N GLY A 267 5.36 -23.40 -14.42
CA GLY A 267 5.91 -24.29 -13.38
C GLY A 267 6.14 -23.62 -12.02
N GLY A 268 5.75 -22.36 -11.84
CA GLY A 268 5.91 -21.62 -10.60
C GLY A 268 4.91 -22.06 -9.54
N ASN A 269 5.25 -21.91 -8.26
CA ASN A 269 4.33 -22.20 -7.16
C ASN A 269 3.64 -20.91 -6.70
N ALA A 270 2.34 -20.95 -6.44
CA ALA A 270 1.63 -19.85 -5.82
C ALA A 270 0.94 -20.33 -4.54
N ALA A 271 1.04 -19.55 -3.46
CA ALA A 271 0.25 -19.78 -2.25
C ALA A 271 -0.58 -18.54 -1.91
N PHE A 272 -1.90 -18.75 -1.87
CA PHE A 272 -2.88 -17.75 -1.49
C PHE A 272 -3.28 -17.98 -0.04
N LEU A 273 -2.64 -17.23 0.86
CA LEU A 273 -2.95 -17.19 2.30
C LEU A 273 -3.85 -15.98 2.59
N SER A 274 -4.80 -15.75 1.69
CA SER A 274 -5.69 -14.59 1.64
C SER A 274 -7.16 -15.04 1.56
N GLY A 275 -8.07 -14.24 2.12
CA GLY A 275 -9.51 -14.36 1.91
C GLY A 275 -9.99 -13.44 0.80
N ASN A 276 -11.11 -13.78 0.15
CA ASN A 276 -11.74 -12.96 -0.89
C ASN A 276 -10.81 -12.58 -2.06
N THR A 277 -9.79 -13.40 -2.31
CA THR A 277 -8.72 -13.12 -3.27
C THR A 277 -9.25 -12.97 -4.69
N SER A 278 -8.81 -11.94 -5.42
CA SER A 278 -9.15 -11.72 -6.83
C SER A 278 -10.67 -11.69 -7.07
N PHE A 279 -11.43 -11.19 -6.11
CA PHE A 279 -12.90 -11.19 -6.17
C PHE A 279 -13.46 -10.03 -6.99
N TRP A 280 -12.83 -8.85 -6.95
CA TRP A 280 -13.20 -7.72 -7.79
C TRP A 280 -12.13 -7.42 -8.84
N GLN A 281 -12.60 -7.28 -10.07
CA GLN A 281 -11.81 -6.76 -11.17
C GLN A 281 -11.64 -5.24 -11.02
N VAL A 282 -10.41 -4.76 -11.20
CA VAL A 282 -10.06 -3.34 -11.31
C VAL A 282 -9.17 -3.09 -12.53
N ARG A 283 -9.11 -1.84 -12.97
CA ARG A 283 -8.13 -1.39 -13.97
C ARG A 283 -7.25 -0.33 -13.37
N LEU A 284 -5.97 -0.37 -13.73
CA LEU A 284 -5.05 0.72 -13.50
C LEU A 284 -5.06 1.59 -14.76
N GLU A 285 -5.51 2.83 -14.62
CA GLU A 285 -5.72 3.77 -15.74
C GLU A 285 -4.79 4.98 -15.65
N ASP A 286 -4.63 5.64 -16.80
CA ASP A 286 -3.83 6.85 -17.00
C ASP A 286 -2.33 6.71 -16.64
N PRO A 287 -1.61 5.66 -17.11
CA PRO A 287 -0.15 5.67 -17.01
C PRO A 287 0.41 6.82 -17.85
N THR A 288 1.47 7.45 -17.35
CA THR A 288 2.17 8.53 -18.07
C THR A 288 3.51 8.01 -18.59
N PRO A 289 4.13 8.62 -19.61
CA PRO A 289 5.51 8.27 -19.98
C PRO A 289 6.51 8.42 -18.82
N GLN A 290 6.15 9.17 -17.78
CA GLN A 290 6.98 9.48 -16.61
C GLN A 290 6.68 8.60 -15.39
N GLY A 291 5.67 7.74 -15.41
CA GLY A 291 5.32 6.93 -14.23
C GLY A 291 4.09 6.04 -14.39
N PRO A 292 3.85 5.15 -13.41
CA PRO A 292 2.78 4.17 -13.46
C PRO A 292 1.39 4.82 -13.45
N ALA A 293 0.37 4.02 -13.70
CA ALA A 293 -1.02 4.42 -13.59
C ALA A 293 -1.34 4.93 -12.18
N ALA A 294 -1.94 6.12 -12.07
CA ALA A 294 -2.25 6.76 -10.79
C ALA A 294 -3.72 6.62 -10.36
N THR A 295 -4.57 6.09 -11.24
CA THR A 295 -6.01 5.92 -11.01
C THR A 295 -6.36 4.44 -11.05
N MET A 296 -7.08 3.96 -10.05
CA MET A 296 -7.65 2.61 -10.04
C MET A 296 -9.17 2.68 -10.21
N VAL A 297 -9.68 2.05 -11.27
CA VAL A 297 -11.10 2.04 -11.65
C VAL A 297 -11.71 0.68 -11.34
N GLY A 298 -12.87 0.64 -10.68
CA GLY A 298 -13.57 -0.58 -10.35
C GLY A 298 -15.06 -0.36 -10.10
N TYR A 299 -15.92 -1.05 -10.86
CA TYR A 299 -17.38 -0.96 -10.76
C TYR A 299 -17.94 -2.04 -9.81
N LYS A 300 -17.59 -1.95 -8.51
CA LYS A 300 -17.99 -2.93 -7.49
C LYS A 300 -19.51 -3.13 -7.44
N GLY A 301 -19.93 -4.39 -7.61
CA GLY A 301 -21.36 -4.78 -7.64
C GLY A 301 -22.15 -4.22 -8.84
N GLN A 302 -21.50 -3.48 -9.74
CA GLN A 302 -22.11 -2.75 -10.85
C GLN A 302 -21.35 -2.95 -12.16
N LEU A 303 -20.73 -4.13 -12.35
CA LEU A 303 -19.86 -4.43 -13.48
C LEU A 303 -20.45 -4.07 -14.86
N LYS A 304 -21.77 -4.22 -15.05
CA LYS A 304 -22.46 -3.87 -16.30
C LYS A 304 -22.54 -2.36 -16.58
N SER A 305 -22.32 -1.53 -15.56
CA SER A 305 -22.26 -0.07 -15.67
C SER A 305 -20.85 0.41 -16.01
N ASP A 306 -19.87 -0.49 -16.07
CA ASP A 306 -18.52 -0.16 -16.50
C ASP A 306 -18.53 0.25 -17.97
N PRO A 307 -18.03 1.44 -18.35
CA PRO A 307 -18.01 1.91 -19.73
C PRO A 307 -17.26 0.99 -20.69
N VAL A 308 -16.35 0.17 -20.19
CA VAL A 308 -15.62 -0.80 -21.00
C VAL A 308 -16.22 -2.21 -20.94
N TYR A 309 -17.34 -2.41 -20.23
CA TYR A 309 -18.01 -3.71 -20.12
C TYR A 309 -18.27 -4.34 -21.49
N GLY A 310 -17.89 -5.61 -21.65
CA GLY A 310 -18.04 -6.35 -22.91
C GLY A 310 -16.98 -6.02 -23.97
N THR A 311 -15.91 -5.31 -23.60
CA THR A 311 -14.72 -5.11 -24.44
C THR A 311 -13.53 -5.88 -23.88
N GLU A 312 -12.49 -6.04 -24.68
CA GLU A 312 -11.19 -6.62 -24.28
C GLU A 312 -10.46 -5.80 -23.19
N ARG A 313 -10.97 -4.63 -22.80
CA ARG A 313 -10.37 -3.78 -21.76
C ARG A 313 -10.82 -4.11 -20.33
N VAL A 314 -11.81 -4.99 -20.14
CA VAL A 314 -12.30 -5.39 -18.80
C VAL A 314 -11.32 -6.34 -18.10
N GLY A 315 -10.41 -6.94 -18.85
CA GLY A 315 -9.55 -8.03 -18.42
C GLY A 315 -9.54 -9.10 -19.48
#